data_AF-A0A1I6JV33-F1
#
_entry.id   AF-A0A1I6JV33-F1
#
_cell.length_a   1.000
_cell.length_b   1.000
_cell.length_c   1.000
_cell.angle_alpha   90.00
_cell.angle_beta   90.00
_cell.angle_gamma   90.00
#
_symmetry.space_group_name_H-M   'P 1'
#
loop_
_entity.id
_entity.type
_entity.pdbx_description
1 polymer ?
#
loop_
_entity_poly.entity_id
_entity_poly.type
_entity_poly.pdbx_seq_one_letter_code
_entity_poly.pdbx_strand_id
1 'polypeptide(L)'
;MNHPVHGRLDAGLRLVETDAALASLHARAGGEPQGVIAVPQLAQVARLARRLGVAISRGVVAADGEGEAALWVRAAPDGNGVRLSIVAWTERQPASAPAIEQDFLRAEADLTWEADAALRLTAMWPAPPVPGLVGEPVTRAFTLLPDATGALPLVEAMAEQRAFDGQPAEFRAAGGAPLLLAGTPLFDTAGRLRGFRGTAVPRSPAPPETTPAAGQGDAFATRLGEVLKAPLDRIIRLADAIGARDEGPLRRDYAGYAADIATASRHLLALVGDLVDLSAIERPDFQPERGPIDLADLARRAAGLLAIRALNGEVRIDPPKVDETLSAIGEYRRVLQILVNLVGNAVRYSPPGSAVWLRGEAAGAEVRLTVADQGKGIAPEDQVRIFDKFERVDPDEPGGTGLGLYISRRLARAMDGDLTVDSAPGQGARFTLILPAG
;
A
#
# COMPACT_ATOMS: atom_id res chain seq x y z
N MET A 1 -32.83 11.86 4.96
CA MET A 1 -33.07 13.12 4.22
C MET A 1 -32.40 14.24 5.02
N ASN A 2 -31.22 14.70 4.62
CA ASN A 2 -30.52 15.81 5.30
C ASN A 2 -30.94 17.12 4.64
N HIS A 3 -31.95 17.79 5.19
CA HIS A 3 -32.28 19.14 4.75
C HIS A 3 -31.17 20.11 5.18
N PRO A 4 -30.74 21.03 4.30
CA PRO A 4 -29.71 22.00 4.66
C PRO A 4 -30.21 22.90 5.79
N VAL A 5 -29.38 23.10 6.82
CA VAL A 5 -29.66 23.97 7.96
C VAL A 5 -29.22 25.39 7.61
N HIS A 6 -30.08 26.37 7.84
CA HIS A 6 -29.87 27.76 7.47
C HIS A 6 -29.74 28.71 8.66
N GLY A 7 -29.03 29.81 8.43
CA GLY A 7 -28.97 30.93 9.35
C GLY A 7 -28.54 32.23 8.66
N ARG A 8 -28.80 33.37 9.29
CA ARG A 8 -28.40 34.70 8.82
C ARG A 8 -27.74 35.46 9.96
N LEU A 9 -26.58 36.04 9.65
CA LEU A 9 -25.78 36.86 10.55
C LEU A 9 -25.82 38.33 10.10
N ASP A 10 -25.88 39.27 11.03
CA ASP A 10 -25.76 40.71 10.73
C ASP A 10 -24.30 41.19 10.62
N ALA A 11 -24.09 42.52 10.52
CA ALA A 11 -22.76 43.14 10.48
C ALA A 11 -21.95 42.94 11.79
N GLY A 12 -22.61 42.71 12.92
CA GLY A 12 -22.01 42.36 14.20
C GLY A 12 -21.79 40.86 14.40
N LEU A 13 -22.09 40.03 13.38
CA LEU A 13 -22.12 38.56 13.46
C LEU A 13 -23.14 38.04 14.48
N ARG A 14 -24.21 38.80 14.73
CA ARG A 14 -25.34 38.37 15.55
C ARG A 14 -26.29 37.53 14.72
N LEU A 15 -26.77 36.44 15.31
CA LEU A 15 -27.68 35.50 14.67
C LEU A 15 -29.09 36.10 14.61
N VAL A 16 -29.48 36.63 13.44
CA VAL A 16 -30.77 37.30 13.26
C VAL A 16 -31.88 36.35 12.79
N GLU A 17 -31.52 35.33 12.01
CA GLU A 17 -32.42 34.24 11.62
C GLU A 17 -31.67 32.93 11.73
N THR A 18 -32.33 31.86 12.18
CA THR A 18 -31.70 30.55 12.33
C THR A 18 -32.74 29.45 12.36
N ASP A 19 -32.39 28.32 11.76
CA ASP A 19 -33.09 27.07 11.97
C ASP A 19 -32.79 26.51 13.37
N ALA A 20 -33.67 25.63 13.85
CA ALA A 20 -33.60 25.07 15.20
C ALA A 20 -32.27 24.39 15.52
N ALA A 21 -31.70 23.62 14.58
CA ALA A 21 -30.43 22.91 14.78
C ALA A 21 -29.25 23.87 15.02
N LEU A 22 -29.14 24.94 14.24
CA LEU A 22 -28.10 25.95 14.40
C LEU A 22 -28.32 26.79 15.67
N ALA A 23 -29.58 27.05 16.04
CA ALA A 23 -29.92 27.72 17.29
C ALA A 23 -29.49 26.90 18.51
N SER A 24 -29.73 25.58 18.49
CA SER A 24 -29.31 24.67 19.55
C SER A 24 -27.78 24.59 19.68
N LEU A 25 -27.05 24.49 18.56
CA LEU A 25 -25.58 24.51 18.58
C LEU A 25 -25.03 25.83 19.14
N HIS A 26 -25.62 26.96 18.74
CA HIS A 26 -25.25 28.29 19.25
C HIS A 26 -25.47 28.42 20.77
N ALA A 27 -26.61 27.92 21.27
CA ALA A 27 -26.91 27.92 22.70
C ALA A 27 -25.97 27.01 23.50
N ARG A 28 -25.70 25.78 23.01
CA ARG A 28 -24.77 24.83 23.68
C ARG A 28 -23.33 25.34 23.71
N ALA A 29 -22.91 26.09 22.69
CA ALA A 29 -21.63 26.80 22.68
C ALA A 29 -21.57 28.03 23.62
N GLY A 30 -22.59 28.26 24.46
CA GLY A 30 -22.65 29.37 25.42
C GLY A 30 -23.18 30.69 24.85
N GLY A 31 -23.86 30.65 23.70
CA GLY A 31 -24.41 31.82 23.04
C GLY A 31 -25.78 32.24 23.55
N GLU A 32 -26.00 33.55 23.71
CA GLU A 32 -27.32 34.10 23.99
C GLU A 32 -28.23 34.08 22.75
N PRO A 33 -29.56 33.90 22.88
CA PRO A 33 -30.49 34.03 21.77
C PRO A 33 -30.33 35.38 21.06
N GLN A 34 -30.20 35.36 19.73
CA GLN A 34 -29.93 36.55 18.91
C GLN A 34 -28.62 37.31 19.26
N GLY A 35 -27.75 36.66 20.04
CA GLY A 35 -26.42 37.14 20.37
C GLY A 35 -25.42 36.94 19.23
N VAL A 36 -24.17 37.37 19.47
CA VAL A 36 -23.04 37.12 18.56
C VAL A 36 -22.80 35.62 18.48
N ILE A 37 -22.65 35.08 17.26
CA ILE A 37 -22.45 33.64 17.05
C ILE A 37 -21.33 33.10 17.95
N ALA A 38 -21.69 32.17 18.83
CA ALA A 38 -20.81 31.68 19.89
C ALA A 38 -19.79 30.65 19.37
N VAL A 39 -20.06 30.04 18.22
CA VAL A 39 -19.17 29.09 17.55
C VAL A 39 -18.07 29.86 16.78
N PRO A 40 -16.82 29.89 17.27
CA PRO A 40 -15.78 30.77 16.72
C PRO A 40 -15.45 30.48 15.25
N GLN A 41 -15.53 29.23 14.85
CA GLN A 41 -15.24 28.77 13.49
C GLN A 41 -16.29 29.24 12.49
N LEU A 42 -17.58 29.24 12.85
CA LEU A 42 -18.65 29.83 12.05
C LEU A 42 -18.47 31.34 11.92
N ALA A 43 -18.10 32.01 13.02
CA ALA A 43 -17.77 33.44 13.01
C ALA A 43 -16.61 33.75 12.03
N GLN A 44 -15.58 32.92 12.00
CA GLN A 44 -14.41 33.10 11.13
C GLN A 44 -14.78 32.97 9.64
N VAL A 45 -15.55 31.94 9.27
CA VAL A 45 -15.99 31.74 7.89
C VAL A 45 -16.89 32.90 7.43
N ALA A 46 -17.79 33.38 8.31
CA ALA A 46 -18.64 34.54 8.02
C ALA A 46 -17.83 35.83 7.84
N ARG A 47 -16.87 36.12 8.73
CA ARG A 47 -15.97 37.28 8.60
C ARG A 47 -15.19 37.24 7.28
N LEU A 48 -14.72 36.06 6.89
CA LEU A 48 -13.94 35.89 5.66
C LEU A 48 -14.81 36.12 4.42
N ALA A 49 -16.03 35.57 4.38
CA ALA A 49 -16.97 35.76 3.28
C ALA A 49 -17.33 37.25 3.12
N ARG A 50 -17.60 37.94 4.23
CA ARG A 50 -17.87 39.39 4.20
C ARG A 50 -16.67 40.21 3.76
N ARG A 51 -15.47 39.89 4.24
CA ARG A 51 -14.24 40.61 3.89
C ARG A 51 -13.90 40.45 2.40
N LEU A 52 -14.12 39.27 1.82
CA LEU A 52 -13.80 38.99 0.43
C LEU A 52 -14.95 39.31 -0.55
N GLY A 53 -16.16 39.55 -0.06
CA GLY A 53 -17.32 39.86 -0.90
C GLY A 53 -17.78 38.68 -1.79
N VAL A 54 -17.33 37.46 -1.49
CA VAL A 54 -17.66 36.24 -2.26
C VAL A 54 -18.16 35.13 -1.33
N ALA A 55 -18.90 34.19 -1.89
CA ALA A 55 -19.34 33.00 -1.14
C ALA A 55 -18.16 32.07 -0.84
N ILE A 56 -18.10 31.56 0.39
CA ILE A 56 -17.03 30.67 0.88
C ILE A 56 -17.65 29.40 1.42
N SER A 57 -17.12 28.26 1.00
CA SER A 57 -17.50 26.94 1.50
C SER A 57 -16.33 26.32 2.25
N ARG A 58 -16.55 25.86 3.49
CA ARG A 58 -15.51 25.25 4.32
C ARG A 58 -16.07 24.24 5.31
N GLY A 59 -15.30 23.18 5.56
CA GLY A 59 -15.53 22.29 6.70
C GLY A 59 -15.21 22.99 8.02
N VAL A 60 -16.11 22.88 8.98
CA VAL A 60 -16.04 23.48 10.31
C VAL A 60 -16.30 22.38 11.35
N VAL A 61 -15.47 22.33 12.39
CA VAL A 61 -15.77 21.54 13.59
C VAL A 61 -16.19 22.51 14.68
N ALA A 62 -17.39 22.29 15.23
CA ALA A 62 -17.94 23.05 16.34
C ALA A 62 -18.01 22.13 17.56
N ALA A 63 -17.24 22.44 18.61
CA ALA A 63 -17.34 21.75 19.90
C ALA A 63 -18.30 22.55 20.80
N ASP A 64 -19.25 21.87 21.43
CA ASP A 64 -20.34 22.49 22.19
C ASP A 64 -20.43 22.02 23.64
N GLY A 65 -19.32 21.47 24.17
CA GLY A 65 -19.19 21.03 25.56
C GLY A 65 -19.72 19.62 25.82
N GLU A 66 -20.74 19.16 25.09
CA GLU A 66 -21.30 17.80 25.20
C GLU A 66 -20.96 16.93 23.98
N GLY A 67 -20.58 17.55 22.85
CA GLY A 67 -20.28 16.89 21.58
C GLY A 67 -19.37 17.70 20.65
N GLU A 68 -18.95 17.05 19.57
CA GLU A 68 -18.33 17.70 18.40
C GLU A 68 -19.26 17.55 17.20
N ALA A 69 -19.61 18.67 16.55
CA ALA A 69 -20.34 18.68 15.30
C ALA A 69 -19.40 19.00 14.13
N ALA A 70 -19.28 18.07 13.17
CA ALA A 70 -18.63 18.30 11.90
C ALA A 70 -19.65 18.86 10.89
N LEU A 71 -19.36 20.04 10.35
CA LEU A 71 -20.27 20.86 9.56
C LEU A 71 -19.63 21.25 8.23
N TRP A 72 -20.31 21.03 7.11
CA TRP A 72 -19.93 21.67 5.84
C TRP A 72 -20.73 22.95 5.63
N VAL A 73 -20.07 24.10 5.77
CA VAL A 73 -20.72 25.41 5.85
C VAL A 73 -20.41 26.22 4.61
N ARG A 74 -21.46 26.74 3.97
CA ARG A 74 -21.40 27.76 2.93
C ARG A 74 -21.87 29.09 3.50
N ALA A 75 -20.98 30.07 3.52
CA ALA A 75 -21.27 31.44 3.90
C ALA A 75 -21.28 32.34 2.66
N ALA A 76 -22.37 33.06 2.41
CA ALA A 76 -22.50 34.00 1.31
C ALA A 76 -22.81 35.41 1.85
N PRO A 77 -22.17 36.47 1.34
CA PRO A 77 -22.56 37.85 1.67
C PRO A 77 -24.05 38.07 1.38
N ASP A 78 -24.75 38.73 2.30
CA ASP A 78 -26.18 39.03 2.19
C ASP A 78 -26.47 40.42 2.77
N GLY A 79 -26.49 41.43 1.91
CA GLY A 79 -26.54 42.84 2.31
C GLY A 79 -25.35 43.23 3.19
N ASN A 80 -25.62 43.78 4.38
CA ASN A 80 -24.60 44.08 5.40
C ASN A 80 -24.23 42.87 6.27
N GLY A 81 -24.81 41.70 6.01
CA GLY A 81 -24.68 40.47 6.78
C GLY A 81 -24.13 39.30 5.96
N VAL A 82 -24.32 38.08 6.48
CA VAL A 82 -23.88 36.83 5.87
C VAL A 82 -24.95 35.77 6.05
N ARG A 83 -25.32 35.10 4.96
CA ARG A 83 -26.18 33.91 4.98
C ARG A 83 -25.35 32.64 5.10
N LEU A 84 -25.72 31.78 6.03
CA LEU A 84 -25.14 30.46 6.26
C LEU A 84 -26.06 29.36 5.72
N SER A 85 -25.47 28.37 5.09
CA SER A 85 -26.12 27.12 4.69
C SER A 85 -25.21 25.94 5.03
N ILE A 86 -25.74 24.96 5.76
CA ILE A 86 -24.99 23.82 6.28
C ILE A 86 -25.59 22.55 5.68
N VAL A 87 -24.79 21.80 4.92
CA VAL A 87 -25.30 20.70 4.07
C VAL A 87 -24.91 19.31 4.58
N ALA A 88 -23.79 19.21 5.29
CA ALA A 88 -23.36 17.98 5.95
C ALA A 88 -23.19 18.26 7.44
N TRP A 89 -24.16 17.81 8.24
CA TRP A 89 -24.17 17.92 9.71
C TRP A 89 -23.97 16.51 10.28
N THR A 90 -22.89 16.29 11.01
CA THR A 90 -22.64 15.03 11.69
C THR A 90 -22.24 15.33 13.14
N GLU A 91 -23.10 14.94 14.07
CA GLU A 91 -22.79 14.98 15.50
C GLU A 91 -21.99 13.74 15.88
N ARG A 92 -20.86 13.97 16.53
CA ARG A 92 -20.03 12.95 17.16
C ARG A 92 -20.04 13.24 18.64
N GLN A 93 -20.26 12.20 19.45
CA GLN A 93 -19.84 12.27 20.85
C GLN A 93 -18.32 12.56 20.85
N PRO A 94 -17.83 13.41 21.75
CA PRO A 94 -16.39 13.54 21.92
C PRO A 94 -15.94 12.12 22.25
N ALA A 95 -14.96 11.58 21.49
CA ALA A 95 -14.27 10.39 21.97
C ALA A 95 -13.85 10.76 23.39
N SER A 96 -14.35 10.01 24.39
CA SER A 96 -14.03 10.25 25.79
C SER A 96 -12.54 10.53 25.84
N ALA A 97 -12.14 11.73 26.23
CA ALA A 97 -10.74 11.98 26.46
C ALA A 97 -10.30 10.89 27.42
N PRO A 98 -9.27 10.08 27.12
CA PRO A 98 -8.67 9.23 28.13
C PRO A 98 -7.87 10.15 29.05
N ALA A 99 -8.54 11.04 29.78
CA ALA A 99 -7.94 11.97 30.73
C ALA A 99 -7.46 11.23 32.00
N ILE A 100 -7.81 9.96 32.16
CA ILE A 100 -7.37 9.11 33.29
C ILE A 100 -6.14 8.26 32.92
N GLU A 101 -5.95 7.93 31.63
CA GLU A 101 -4.78 7.17 31.15
C GLU A 101 -3.56 8.08 30.90
N GLN A 102 -3.81 9.38 30.66
CA GLN A 102 -2.80 10.42 30.43
C GLN A 102 -1.94 10.76 31.66
N ASP A 103 -2.44 10.52 32.88
CA ASP A 103 -1.66 10.69 34.12
C ASP A 103 -0.96 9.41 34.57
N PHE A 104 -1.49 8.23 34.23
CA PHE A 104 -0.83 6.94 34.54
C PHE A 104 0.43 6.72 33.71
N LEU A 105 0.43 7.08 32.42
CA LEU A 105 1.61 6.97 31.55
C LEU A 105 2.74 7.95 31.92
N ARG A 106 2.46 9.00 32.70
CA ARG A 106 3.46 10.01 33.14
C ARG A 106 4.25 9.61 34.38
N ALA A 107 3.72 8.72 35.22
CA ALA A 107 4.28 8.45 36.54
C ALA A 107 5.44 7.44 36.54
N GLU A 108 5.55 6.58 35.52
CA GLU A 108 6.55 5.49 35.44
C GLU A 108 7.44 5.53 34.19
N ALA A 109 7.32 6.55 33.33
CA ALA A 109 8.11 6.66 32.10
C ALA A 109 9.42 7.43 32.30
N ASP A 110 10.56 6.81 31.94
CA ASP A 110 11.89 7.44 32.00
C ASP A 110 12.08 8.52 30.92
N LEU A 111 11.38 8.38 29.79
CA LEU A 111 11.47 9.30 28.67
C LEU A 111 10.12 9.40 27.94
N THR A 112 9.78 10.61 27.52
CA THR A 112 8.63 10.94 26.67
C THR A 112 9.13 11.57 25.38
N TRP A 113 8.40 11.33 24.29
CA TRP A 113 8.77 11.83 22.97
C TRP A 113 7.53 12.22 22.17
N GLU A 114 7.70 13.20 21.28
CA GLU A 114 6.73 13.59 20.27
C GLU A 114 7.41 13.59 18.91
N ALA A 115 6.66 13.17 17.89
CA ALA A 115 7.09 13.22 16.50
C ALA A 115 5.96 13.74 15.61
N ASP A 116 6.31 14.34 14.49
CA ASP A 116 5.35 14.75 13.45
C ASP A 116 4.85 13.54 12.63
N ALA A 117 3.97 13.80 11.65
CA ALA A 117 3.40 12.77 10.78
C ALA A 117 4.45 12.04 9.91
N ALA A 118 5.66 12.61 9.75
CA ALA A 118 6.79 11.99 9.06
C ALA A 118 7.76 11.28 10.03
N LEU A 119 7.35 11.06 11.29
CA LEU A 119 8.19 10.56 12.37
C LEU A 119 9.48 11.34 12.58
N ARG A 120 9.45 12.67 12.44
CA ARG A 120 10.55 13.52 12.91
C ARG A 120 10.26 13.99 14.32
N LEU A 121 11.23 13.82 15.22
CA LEU A 121 11.09 14.20 16.62
C LEU A 121 10.83 15.70 16.74
N THR A 122 9.69 16.08 17.31
CA THR A 122 9.35 17.49 17.56
C THR A 122 9.70 17.89 18.98
N ALA A 123 9.71 16.94 19.92
CA ALA A 123 10.09 17.17 21.30
C ALA A 123 10.44 15.88 22.04
N MET A 124 11.22 15.99 23.12
CA MET A 124 11.58 14.89 24.02
C MET A 124 11.76 15.41 25.45
N TRP A 125 11.29 14.66 26.45
CA TRP A 125 11.44 15.01 27.86
C TRP A 125 11.69 13.78 28.74
N PRO A 126 12.66 13.80 29.69
CA PRO A 126 13.61 14.88 29.94
C PRO A 126 14.54 15.12 28.74
N ALA A 127 15.18 16.28 28.69
CA ALA A 127 16.04 16.63 27.56
C ALA A 127 17.12 15.55 27.36
N PRO A 128 17.25 14.99 26.14
CA PRO A 128 18.15 13.88 25.90
C PRO A 128 19.61 14.32 26.08
N PRO A 129 20.51 13.41 26.50
CA PRO A 129 21.92 13.72 26.73
C PRO A 129 22.69 14.06 25.45
N VAL A 130 22.09 13.87 24.27
CA VAL A 130 22.66 14.21 22.95
C VAL A 130 21.92 15.42 22.37
N PRO A 131 22.61 16.56 22.15
CA PRO A 131 22.02 17.72 21.50
C PRO A 131 21.64 17.44 20.05
N GLY A 132 20.56 18.08 19.56
CA GLY A 132 20.23 18.09 18.13
C GLY A 132 19.35 16.94 17.62
N LEU A 133 18.67 16.19 18.50
CA LEU A 133 17.71 15.14 18.08
C LEU A 133 16.36 15.69 17.63
N VAL A 134 15.99 16.91 18.03
CA VAL A 134 14.74 17.56 17.57
C VAL A 134 14.88 17.96 16.10
N GLY A 135 13.95 17.52 15.26
CA GLY A 135 13.92 17.68 13.80
C GLY A 135 14.43 16.44 13.04
N GLU A 136 15.13 15.53 13.73
CA GLU A 136 15.65 14.30 13.15
C GLU A 136 14.59 13.18 13.15
N PRO A 137 14.69 12.20 12.24
CA PRO A 137 13.84 11.01 12.30
C PRO A 137 13.94 10.29 13.66
N VAL A 138 12.83 9.71 14.14
CA VAL A 138 12.78 8.91 15.38
C VAL A 138 13.86 7.81 15.38
N THR A 139 14.20 7.26 14.22
CA THR A 139 15.26 6.25 14.03
C THR A 139 16.69 6.76 14.31
N ARG A 140 16.89 8.08 14.41
CA ARG A 140 18.16 8.69 14.85
C ARG A 140 18.36 8.56 16.35
N ALA A 141 17.28 8.64 17.12
CA ALA A 141 17.28 8.50 18.58
C ALA A 141 17.16 7.03 19.01
N PHE A 142 16.33 6.26 18.31
CA PHE A 142 16.01 4.88 18.66
C PHE A 142 16.39 3.90 17.56
N THR A 143 17.10 2.83 17.89
CA THR A 143 17.16 1.64 17.02
C THR A 143 15.91 0.82 17.29
N LEU A 144 15.00 0.74 16.33
CA LEU A 144 13.81 -0.11 16.46
C LEU A 144 14.21 -1.56 16.29
N LEU A 145 13.87 -2.39 17.27
CA LEU A 145 14.10 -3.82 17.26
C LEU A 145 12.77 -4.56 16.99
N PRO A 146 12.79 -5.69 16.28
CA PRO A 146 11.62 -6.53 16.15
C PRO A 146 11.18 -7.09 17.52
N ASP A 147 9.87 -7.27 17.70
CA ASP A 147 9.32 -8.00 18.85
C ASP A 147 9.49 -9.52 18.71
N ALA A 148 8.99 -10.29 19.70
CA ALA A 148 9.09 -11.75 19.70
C ALA A 148 8.42 -12.42 18.48
N THR A 149 7.52 -11.71 17.80
CA THR A 149 6.88 -12.16 16.56
C THR A 149 7.67 -11.73 15.33
N GLY A 150 8.64 -10.84 15.45
CA GLY A 150 9.38 -10.24 14.34
C GLY A 150 8.74 -8.97 13.79
N ALA A 151 7.70 -8.43 14.45
CA ALA A 151 6.97 -7.25 14.01
C ALA A 151 7.60 -5.95 14.55
N LEU A 152 7.23 -4.83 13.94
CA LEU A 152 7.55 -3.49 14.41
C LEU A 152 6.23 -2.77 14.78
N PRO A 153 5.76 -2.88 16.03
CA PRO A 153 4.49 -2.30 16.47
C PRO A 153 4.31 -0.82 16.11
N LEU A 154 5.39 -0.02 16.12
CA LEU A 154 5.35 1.38 15.68
C LEU A 154 4.98 1.51 14.20
N VAL A 155 5.52 0.66 13.33
CA VAL A 155 5.27 0.71 11.87
C VAL A 155 3.83 0.30 11.55
N GLU A 156 3.32 -0.72 12.23
CA GLU A 156 1.92 -1.14 12.10
C GLU A 156 0.96 -0.05 12.59
N ALA A 157 1.25 0.56 13.74
CA ALA A 157 0.45 1.66 14.26
C ALA A 157 0.46 2.89 13.37
N MET A 158 1.55 3.16 12.66
CA MET A 158 1.55 4.20 11.63
C MET A 158 0.62 3.88 10.46
N ALA A 159 0.67 2.65 9.96
CA ALA A 159 -0.15 2.23 8.83
C ALA A 159 -1.65 2.30 9.15
N GLU A 160 -2.01 1.92 10.37
CA GLU A 160 -3.39 1.88 10.84
C GLU A 160 -3.82 3.15 11.59
N GLN A 161 -2.92 4.11 11.78
CA GLN A 161 -3.13 5.34 12.55
C GLN A 161 -3.73 5.05 13.94
N ARG A 162 -3.18 4.04 14.62
CA ARG A 162 -3.63 3.59 15.95
C ARG A 162 -2.52 3.73 16.99
N ALA A 163 -2.88 3.52 18.25
CA ALA A 163 -1.88 3.42 19.31
C ALA A 163 -1.08 2.11 19.17
N PHE A 164 0.17 2.14 19.64
CA PHE A 164 1.01 0.97 19.86
C PHE A 164 1.59 0.98 21.26
N ASP A 165 1.92 -0.22 21.73
CA ASP A 165 2.64 -0.46 22.97
C ASP A 165 3.67 -1.56 22.72
N GLY A 166 4.71 -1.61 23.54
CA GLY A 166 5.67 -2.70 23.56
C GLY A 166 6.61 -2.78 22.35
N GLN A 167 6.83 -1.69 21.60
CA GLN A 167 7.82 -1.65 20.51
C GLN A 167 9.23 -1.76 21.11
N PRO A 168 9.97 -2.85 20.89
CA PRO A 168 11.33 -2.94 21.40
C PRO A 168 12.22 -1.95 20.67
N ALA A 169 13.08 -1.26 21.42
CA ALA A 169 14.03 -0.33 20.85
C ALA A 169 15.29 -0.23 21.70
N GLU A 170 16.36 0.31 21.14
CA GLU A 170 17.56 0.69 21.89
C GLU A 170 17.78 2.19 21.77
N PHE A 171 18.09 2.85 22.88
CA PHE A 171 18.43 4.27 22.84
C PHE A 171 19.87 4.47 22.38
N ARG A 172 20.03 4.99 21.17
CA ARG A 172 21.35 5.16 20.53
C ARG A 172 22.27 6.11 21.31
N ALA A 173 21.68 7.09 21.99
CA ALA A 173 22.39 8.10 22.77
C ALA A 173 22.87 7.60 24.14
N ALA A 174 22.30 6.52 24.68
CA ALA A 174 22.68 5.95 25.98
C ALA A 174 23.31 4.56 25.84
N GLY A 175 24.22 4.40 24.89
CA GLY A 175 25.01 3.17 24.74
C GLY A 175 24.20 1.92 24.37
N GLY A 176 23.01 2.07 23.79
CA GLY A 176 22.16 0.95 23.39
C GLY A 176 21.27 0.40 24.50
N ALA A 177 20.92 1.20 25.51
CA ALA A 177 20.02 0.78 26.58
C ALA A 177 18.68 0.27 26.00
N PRO A 178 18.24 -0.96 26.35
CA PRO A 178 17.01 -1.52 25.81
C PRO A 178 15.79 -0.85 26.45
N LEU A 179 14.85 -0.47 25.59
CA LEU A 179 13.63 0.24 25.93
C LEU A 179 12.43 -0.46 25.27
N LEU A 180 11.24 -0.22 25.83
CA LEU A 180 9.96 -0.42 25.16
C LEU A 180 9.37 0.96 24.86
N LEU A 181 9.01 1.19 23.60
CA LEU A 181 8.31 2.38 23.16
C LEU A 181 6.81 2.09 23.12
N ALA A 182 6.02 3.05 23.60
CA ALA A 182 4.60 3.14 23.36
C ALA A 182 4.30 4.47 22.69
N GLY A 183 3.23 4.54 21.91
CA GLY A 183 2.85 5.77 21.22
C GLY A 183 1.40 5.82 20.83
N THR A 184 0.83 7.01 20.96
CA THR A 184 -0.55 7.33 20.59
C THR A 184 -0.55 8.34 19.44
N PRO A 185 -1.37 8.14 18.40
CA PRO A 185 -1.47 9.06 17.28
C PRO A 185 -2.14 10.36 17.72
N LEU A 186 -1.58 11.48 17.29
CA LEU A 186 -2.15 12.80 17.42
C LEU A 186 -2.78 13.18 16.09
N PHE A 187 -4.05 13.55 16.12
CA PHE A 187 -4.77 14.02 14.93
C PHE A 187 -4.98 15.53 14.97
N ASP A 188 -4.98 16.16 13.80
CA ASP A 188 -5.48 17.52 13.64
C ASP A 188 -7.02 17.54 13.69
N THR A 189 -7.58 18.73 13.74
CA THR A 189 -9.04 18.93 13.79
C THR A 189 -9.77 18.50 12.52
N ALA A 190 -9.06 18.13 11.45
CA ALA A 190 -9.61 17.56 10.22
C ALA A 190 -9.47 16.02 10.18
N GLY A 191 -9.05 15.40 11.28
CA GLY A 191 -8.84 13.95 11.38
C GLY A 191 -7.59 13.46 10.64
N ARG A 192 -6.70 14.37 10.22
CA ARG A 192 -5.42 14.01 9.59
C ARG A 192 -4.39 13.77 10.67
N LEU A 193 -3.56 12.76 10.49
CA LEU A 193 -2.47 12.48 11.40
C LEU A 193 -1.53 13.70 11.47
N ARG A 194 -1.40 14.28 12.65
CA ARG A 194 -0.45 15.35 12.98
C ARG A 194 0.90 14.75 13.39
N GLY A 195 0.88 13.58 14.03
CA GLY A 195 2.08 12.94 14.52
C GLY A 195 1.79 11.89 15.59
N PHE A 196 2.79 11.58 16.40
CA PHE A 196 2.69 10.62 17.50
C PHE A 196 3.23 11.23 18.80
N ARG A 197 2.63 10.88 19.92
CA ARG A 197 3.15 11.13 21.26
C ARG A 197 3.33 9.82 21.98
N GLY A 198 4.50 9.60 22.56
CA GLY A 198 4.84 8.32 23.16
C GLY A 198 5.70 8.43 24.42
N THR A 199 5.84 7.28 25.05
CA THR A 199 6.71 7.03 26.20
C THR A 199 7.78 6.01 25.82
N ALA A 200 8.85 5.98 26.59
CA ALA A 200 9.88 4.97 26.53
C ALA A 200 10.23 4.55 27.95
N VAL A 201 10.14 3.24 28.20
CA VAL A 201 10.42 2.62 29.51
C VAL A 201 11.56 1.62 29.39
N PRO A 202 12.45 1.48 30.39
CA PRO A 202 13.48 0.44 30.39
C PRO A 202 12.89 -0.95 30.23
N ARG A 203 13.47 -1.72 29.33
CA ARG A 203 13.19 -3.15 29.23
C ARG A 203 14.12 -3.87 30.20
N SER A 204 13.58 -4.55 31.21
CA SER A 204 14.38 -5.50 32.01
C SER A 204 15.02 -6.53 31.08
N PRO A 205 16.33 -6.81 31.21
CA PRO A 205 17.00 -7.72 30.30
C PRO A 205 16.38 -9.11 30.40
N ALA A 206 15.78 -9.57 29.30
CA ALA A 206 15.49 -10.98 29.10
C ALA A 206 16.83 -11.73 28.95
N PRO A 207 16.93 -13.01 29.38
CA PRO A 207 18.15 -13.79 29.20
C PRO A 207 18.58 -13.79 27.73
N PRO A 208 19.89 -13.85 27.45
CA PRO A 208 20.44 -13.59 26.12
C PRO A 208 19.93 -14.63 25.13
N GLU A 209 18.95 -14.24 24.31
CA GLU A 209 18.63 -14.97 23.10
C GLU A 209 19.75 -14.75 22.10
N THR A 210 20.32 -15.87 21.67
CA THR A 210 21.34 -15.98 20.64
C THR A 210 20.91 -15.20 19.41
N THR A 211 21.68 -14.16 19.07
CA THR A 211 21.58 -13.42 17.80
C THR A 211 21.49 -14.43 16.65
N PRO A 212 20.37 -14.55 15.92
CA PRO A 212 20.35 -15.35 14.71
C PRO A 212 21.00 -14.51 13.61
N ALA A 213 22.18 -14.94 13.19
CA ALA A 213 22.77 -14.51 11.94
C ALA A 213 21.87 -14.92 10.76
N ALA A 214 21.71 -14.02 9.78
CA ALA A 214 21.25 -14.28 8.41
C ALA A 214 19.90 -15.03 8.24
N GLY A 215 18.77 -14.41 8.62
CA GLY A 215 17.42 -14.94 8.33
C GLY A 215 16.29 -13.90 8.16
N GLN A 216 16.57 -12.59 8.20
CA GLN A 216 15.52 -11.56 8.31
C GLN A 216 14.80 -11.19 7.00
N GLY A 217 15.30 -11.59 5.83
CA GLY A 217 14.68 -11.20 4.54
C GLY A 217 13.34 -11.90 4.24
N ASP A 218 13.18 -13.14 4.68
CA ASP A 218 12.06 -14.03 4.32
C ASP A 218 10.73 -13.62 4.96
N ALA A 219 10.75 -13.49 6.29
CA ALA A 219 9.57 -13.06 7.02
C ALA A 219 9.27 -11.57 6.77
N PHE A 220 10.26 -10.76 6.38
CA PHE A 220 10.03 -9.37 5.99
C PHE A 220 9.33 -9.27 4.63
N ALA A 221 9.81 -9.98 3.60
CA ALA A 221 9.21 -9.94 2.26
C ALA A 221 7.78 -10.51 2.26
N THR A 222 7.56 -11.66 2.92
CA THR A 222 6.23 -12.28 3.03
C THR A 222 5.25 -11.38 3.77
N ARG A 223 5.66 -10.79 4.90
CA ARG A 223 4.81 -9.86 5.66
C ARG A 223 4.59 -8.52 4.96
N LEU A 224 5.63 -7.97 4.31
CA LEU A 224 5.50 -6.80 3.45
C LEU A 224 4.52 -7.10 2.30
N GLY A 225 4.53 -8.34 1.80
CA GLY A 225 3.57 -8.88 0.85
C GLY A 225 2.13 -8.73 1.29
N GLU A 226 1.83 -9.30 2.44
CA GLU A 226 0.50 -9.31 3.03
C GLU A 226 0.02 -7.90 3.42
N VAL A 227 0.93 -7.09 4.00
CA VAL A 227 0.64 -5.72 4.44
C VAL A 227 0.45 -4.76 3.28
N LEU A 228 1.19 -4.90 2.16
CA LEU A 228 1.07 -4.02 1.00
C LEU A 228 -0.07 -4.42 0.06
N LYS A 229 -0.46 -5.70 0.03
CA LYS A 229 -1.52 -6.18 -0.87
C LYS A 229 -2.86 -5.52 -0.61
N ALA A 230 -3.31 -5.49 0.64
CA ALA A 230 -4.59 -4.89 1.02
C ALA A 230 -4.73 -3.38 0.65
N PRO A 231 -3.76 -2.51 0.95
CA PRO A 231 -3.82 -1.10 0.55
C PRO A 231 -3.69 -0.92 -0.98
N LEU A 232 -2.85 -1.70 -1.67
CA LEU A 232 -2.76 -1.65 -3.14
C LEU A 232 -4.07 -2.08 -3.81
N ASP A 233 -4.69 -3.16 -3.33
CA ASP A 233 -6.00 -3.62 -3.82
C ASP A 233 -7.08 -2.54 -3.61
N ARG A 234 -7.01 -1.79 -2.50
CA ARG A 234 -7.91 -0.66 -2.26
C ARG A 234 -7.66 0.49 -3.23
N ILE A 235 -6.40 0.84 -3.49
CA ILE A 235 -6.04 1.89 -4.46
C ILE A 235 -6.53 1.51 -5.86
N ILE A 236 -6.32 0.26 -6.28
CA ILE A 236 -6.81 -0.25 -7.57
C ILE A 236 -8.33 -0.11 -7.66
N ARG A 237 -9.08 -0.57 -6.65
CA ARG A 237 -10.55 -0.46 -6.66
C ARG A 237 -11.05 0.98 -6.74
N LEU A 238 -10.45 1.88 -5.97
CA LEU A 238 -10.82 3.30 -5.98
C LEU A 238 -10.49 3.96 -7.32
N ALA A 239 -9.33 3.65 -7.89
CA ALA A 239 -8.90 4.15 -9.17
C ALA A 239 -9.78 3.61 -10.32
N ASP A 240 -10.13 2.32 -10.31
CA ASP A 240 -11.05 1.73 -11.27
C ASP A 240 -12.45 2.35 -11.16
N ALA A 241 -12.96 2.59 -9.94
CA ALA A 241 -14.25 3.26 -9.74
C ALA A 241 -14.27 4.71 -10.26
N ILE A 242 -13.17 5.46 -10.06
CA ILE A 242 -13.00 6.81 -10.64
C ILE A 242 -12.98 6.74 -12.18
N GLY A 243 -12.30 5.74 -12.75
CA GLY A 243 -12.24 5.51 -14.19
C GLY A 243 -13.59 5.11 -14.81
N ALA A 244 -14.38 4.31 -14.10
CA ALA A 244 -15.70 3.83 -14.51
C ALA A 244 -16.78 4.92 -14.52
N ARG A 245 -16.56 6.02 -13.77
CA ARG A 245 -17.48 7.17 -13.68
C ARG A 245 -18.84 6.85 -13.05
N ASP A 246 -18.87 5.86 -12.15
CA ASP A 246 -20.11 5.37 -11.52
C ASP A 246 -20.85 6.44 -10.70
N GLU A 247 -20.14 7.44 -10.17
CA GLU A 247 -20.71 8.54 -9.38
C GLU A 247 -20.92 9.85 -10.18
N GLY A 248 -20.63 9.84 -11.49
CA GLY A 248 -20.90 10.98 -12.37
C GLY A 248 -19.79 11.30 -13.39
N PRO A 249 -20.04 12.28 -14.28
CA PRO A 249 -19.12 12.61 -15.36
C PRO A 249 -17.81 13.22 -14.84
N LEU A 250 -16.70 12.57 -15.19
CA LEU A 250 -15.34 13.02 -14.88
C LEU A 250 -14.65 13.60 -16.12
N ARG A 251 -13.82 14.64 -15.95
CA ARG A 251 -12.95 15.16 -17.03
C ARG A 251 -12.04 14.02 -17.52
N ARG A 252 -11.84 13.90 -18.83
CA ARG A 252 -11.13 12.77 -19.47
C ARG A 252 -9.71 12.55 -18.91
N ASP A 253 -9.02 13.63 -18.62
CA ASP A 253 -7.71 13.70 -18.02
C ASP A 253 -7.65 13.13 -16.59
N TYR A 254 -8.69 13.34 -15.75
CA TYR A 254 -8.75 12.69 -14.44
C TYR A 254 -9.05 11.19 -14.55
N ALA A 255 -9.80 10.76 -15.57
CA ALA A 255 -10.01 9.34 -15.84
C ALA A 255 -8.69 8.68 -16.31
N GLY A 256 -7.86 9.41 -17.07
CA GLY A 256 -6.50 9.01 -17.41
C GLY A 256 -5.63 8.79 -16.17
N TYR A 257 -5.58 9.77 -15.26
CA TYR A 257 -4.81 9.63 -14.01
C TYR A 257 -5.27 8.46 -13.16
N ALA A 258 -6.57 8.18 -13.12
CA ALA A 258 -7.10 7.02 -12.40
C ALA A 258 -6.62 5.70 -13.05
N ALA A 259 -6.64 5.61 -14.38
CA ALA A 259 -6.09 4.46 -15.09
C ALA A 259 -4.58 4.28 -14.84
N ASP A 260 -3.82 5.38 -14.78
CA ASP A 260 -2.38 5.35 -14.48
C ASP A 260 -2.12 4.86 -13.05
N ILE A 261 -2.87 5.35 -12.07
CA ILE A 261 -2.79 4.91 -10.66
C ILE A 261 -3.09 3.42 -10.57
N ALA A 262 -4.18 2.95 -11.19
CA ALA A 262 -4.56 1.54 -11.18
C ALA A 262 -3.46 0.67 -11.81
N THR A 263 -2.86 1.13 -12.92
CA THR A 263 -1.77 0.43 -13.59
C THR A 263 -0.51 0.34 -12.73
N ALA A 264 -0.11 1.45 -12.12
CA ALA A 264 1.05 1.51 -11.22
C ALA A 264 0.85 0.62 -9.97
N SER A 265 -0.34 0.63 -9.37
CA SER A 265 -0.64 -0.21 -8.21
C SER A 265 -0.67 -1.70 -8.53
N ARG A 266 -1.20 -2.10 -9.70
CA ARG A 266 -1.11 -3.50 -10.17
C ARG A 266 0.33 -3.94 -10.41
N HIS A 267 1.16 -3.04 -10.94
CA HIS A 267 2.57 -3.32 -11.14
C HIS A 267 3.32 -3.51 -9.81
N LEU A 268 3.04 -2.67 -8.81
CA LEU A 268 3.58 -2.84 -7.45
C LEU A 268 3.12 -4.15 -6.81
N LEU A 269 1.86 -4.54 -6.99
CA LEU A 269 1.36 -5.80 -6.45
C LEU A 269 2.09 -7.01 -7.07
N ALA A 270 2.39 -6.97 -8.37
CA ALA A 270 3.19 -8.00 -9.03
C ALA A 270 4.63 -8.04 -8.50
N LEU A 271 5.28 -6.88 -8.32
CA LEU A 271 6.62 -6.79 -7.70
C LEU A 271 6.66 -7.39 -6.31
N VAL A 272 5.64 -7.10 -5.53
CA VAL A 272 5.49 -7.63 -4.18
C VAL A 272 5.33 -9.14 -4.21
N GLY A 273 4.47 -9.68 -5.08
CA GLY A 273 4.32 -11.12 -5.27
C GLY A 273 5.63 -11.81 -5.66
N ASP A 274 6.34 -11.25 -6.63
CA ASP A 274 7.63 -11.77 -7.09
C ASP A 274 8.70 -11.73 -5.98
N LEU A 275 8.68 -10.71 -5.10
CA LEU A 275 9.59 -10.63 -3.97
C LEU A 275 9.32 -11.72 -2.93
N VAL A 276 8.04 -12.01 -2.65
CA VAL A 276 7.64 -13.11 -1.76
C VAL A 276 8.10 -14.45 -2.33
N ASP A 277 7.84 -14.68 -3.62
CA ASP A 277 8.27 -15.90 -4.31
C ASP A 277 9.80 -16.04 -4.29
N LEU A 278 10.51 -14.96 -4.60
CA LEU A 278 11.97 -14.92 -4.56
C LEU A 278 12.47 -15.32 -3.16
N SER A 279 11.98 -14.66 -2.11
CA SER A 279 12.37 -14.96 -0.73
C SER A 279 12.16 -16.42 -0.34
N ALA A 280 11.05 -17.04 -0.76
CA ALA A 280 10.80 -18.45 -0.49
C ALA A 280 11.78 -19.39 -1.22
N ILE A 281 12.11 -19.08 -2.48
CA ILE A 281 12.98 -19.92 -3.34
C ILE A 281 14.47 -19.69 -3.04
N GLU A 282 14.83 -18.54 -2.45
CA GLU A 282 16.21 -18.25 -2.07
C GLU A 282 16.73 -19.02 -0.87
N ARG A 283 15.83 -19.72 -0.17
CA ARG A 283 16.18 -20.44 1.04
C ARG A 283 17.10 -21.63 0.74
N PRO A 284 18.12 -21.87 1.58
CA PRO A 284 19.00 -23.04 1.43
C PRO A 284 18.25 -24.37 1.53
N ASP A 285 17.12 -24.40 2.24
CA ASP A 285 16.28 -25.57 2.49
C ASP A 285 15.08 -25.67 1.52
N PHE A 286 14.98 -24.81 0.50
CA PHE A 286 13.90 -24.89 -0.47
C PHE A 286 13.96 -26.21 -1.24
N GLN A 287 12.92 -27.04 -1.09
CA GLN A 287 12.75 -28.31 -1.78
C GLN A 287 11.33 -28.38 -2.33
N PRO A 288 11.14 -28.36 -3.66
CA PRO A 288 9.81 -28.48 -4.26
C PRO A 288 9.24 -29.89 -4.05
N GLU A 289 7.92 -30.01 -3.93
CA GLU A 289 7.22 -31.30 -3.81
C GLU A 289 7.25 -32.03 -5.17
N ARG A 290 8.18 -32.97 -5.33
CA ARG A 290 8.40 -33.70 -6.58
C ARG A 290 7.35 -34.79 -6.77
N GLY A 291 6.62 -34.75 -7.89
CA GLY A 291 5.68 -35.79 -8.28
C GLY A 291 5.55 -35.91 -9.80
N PRO A 292 4.87 -36.96 -10.29
CA PRO A 292 4.57 -37.11 -11.70
C PRO A 292 3.58 -36.01 -12.12
N ILE A 293 3.89 -35.34 -13.23
CA ILE A 293 3.07 -34.27 -13.82
C ILE A 293 2.96 -34.46 -15.34
N ASP A 294 1.88 -33.93 -15.92
CA ASP A 294 1.73 -33.81 -17.37
C ASP A 294 2.03 -32.38 -17.80
N LEU A 295 3.19 -32.16 -18.45
CA LEU A 295 3.60 -30.85 -18.96
C LEU A 295 2.67 -30.32 -20.05
N ALA A 296 2.08 -31.20 -20.87
CA ALA A 296 1.14 -30.79 -21.90
C ALA A 296 -0.15 -30.24 -21.27
N ASP A 297 -0.63 -30.87 -20.19
CA ASP A 297 -1.79 -30.38 -19.44
C ASP A 297 -1.53 -29.03 -18.77
N LEU A 298 -0.38 -28.89 -18.12
CA LEU A 298 0.04 -27.64 -17.49
C LEU A 298 0.18 -26.50 -18.52
N ALA A 299 0.71 -26.80 -19.71
CA ALA A 299 0.80 -25.86 -20.82
C ALA A 299 -0.59 -25.40 -21.32
N ARG A 300 -1.53 -26.33 -21.48
CA ARG A 300 -2.94 -26.00 -21.84
C ARG A 300 -3.59 -25.11 -20.77
N ARG A 301 -3.35 -25.38 -19.49
CA ARG A 301 -3.88 -24.56 -18.39
C ARG A 301 -3.28 -23.16 -18.39
N ALA A 302 -1.96 -23.03 -18.55
CA ALA A 302 -1.29 -21.72 -18.65
C ALA A 302 -1.83 -20.90 -19.83
N ALA A 303 -2.04 -21.53 -20.99
CA ALA A 303 -2.68 -20.91 -22.14
C ALA A 303 -4.11 -20.43 -21.83
N GLY A 304 -4.92 -21.25 -21.14
CA GLY A 304 -6.26 -20.89 -20.71
C GLY A 304 -6.30 -19.69 -19.74
N LEU A 305 -5.38 -19.65 -18.77
CA LEU A 305 -5.26 -18.54 -17.81
C LEU A 305 -4.93 -17.20 -18.48
N LEU A 306 -4.23 -17.23 -19.62
CA LEU A 306 -3.78 -16.03 -20.33
C LEU A 306 -4.60 -15.71 -21.58
N ALA A 307 -5.68 -16.44 -21.84
CA ALA A 307 -6.51 -16.31 -23.04
C ALA A 307 -7.05 -14.88 -23.24
N ILE A 308 -7.55 -14.24 -22.17
CA ILE A 308 -8.07 -12.86 -22.23
C ILE A 308 -6.95 -11.85 -22.52
N ARG A 309 -5.78 -12.03 -21.90
CA ARG A 309 -4.62 -11.16 -22.14
C ARG A 309 -4.13 -11.27 -23.58
N ALA A 310 -4.09 -12.49 -24.11
CA ALA A 310 -3.72 -12.76 -25.48
C ALA A 310 -4.72 -12.17 -26.47
N LEU A 311 -6.03 -12.30 -26.21
CA LEU A 311 -7.09 -11.68 -27.00
C LEU A 311 -6.94 -10.15 -27.05
N ASN A 312 -6.70 -9.52 -25.90
CA ASN A 312 -6.49 -8.07 -25.81
C ASN A 312 -5.22 -7.60 -26.53
N GLY A 313 -4.19 -8.45 -26.61
CA GLY A 313 -2.96 -8.18 -27.37
C GLY A 313 -3.03 -8.60 -28.84
N GLU A 314 -4.18 -9.13 -29.31
CA GLU A 314 -4.35 -9.72 -30.65
C GLU A 314 -3.33 -10.83 -30.95
N VAL A 315 -2.93 -11.59 -29.93
CA VAL A 315 -1.97 -12.69 -30.04
C VAL A 315 -2.71 -14.02 -29.94
N ARG A 316 -2.45 -14.95 -30.86
CA ARG A 316 -3.00 -16.32 -30.80
C ARG A 316 -2.09 -17.23 -29.99
N ILE A 317 -2.61 -17.87 -28.95
CA ILE A 317 -1.88 -18.95 -28.26
C ILE A 317 -2.26 -20.29 -28.91
N ASP A 318 -1.25 -21.06 -29.31
CA ASP A 318 -1.37 -22.41 -29.86
C ASP A 318 -0.83 -23.45 -28.86
N PRO A 319 -1.70 -23.98 -27.97
CA PRO A 319 -1.30 -24.93 -26.93
C PRO A 319 -1.06 -26.34 -27.48
N PRO A 320 -0.49 -27.26 -26.68
CA PRO A 320 -0.39 -28.67 -27.06
C PRO A 320 -1.76 -29.29 -27.33
N LYS A 321 -1.82 -30.34 -28.14
CA LYS A 321 -3.09 -31.01 -28.46
C LYS A 321 -3.68 -31.67 -27.22
N VAL A 322 -4.99 -31.93 -27.21
CA VAL A 322 -5.71 -32.50 -26.05
C VAL A 322 -5.26 -33.94 -25.76
N ASP A 323 -4.89 -34.69 -26.79
CA ASP A 323 -4.39 -36.07 -26.73
C ASP A 323 -2.89 -36.18 -26.47
N GLU A 324 -2.17 -35.05 -26.42
CA GLU A 324 -0.75 -35.00 -26.12
C GLU A 324 -0.53 -35.04 -24.60
N THR A 325 0.34 -35.93 -24.16
CA THR A 325 0.77 -36.11 -22.76
C THR A 325 2.29 -36.12 -22.70
N LEU A 326 2.85 -35.37 -21.74
CA LEU A 326 4.28 -35.21 -21.56
C LEU A 326 4.63 -35.48 -20.08
N SER A 327 4.96 -36.73 -19.77
CA SER A 327 5.25 -37.18 -18.40
C SER A 327 6.59 -36.64 -17.91
N ALA A 328 6.56 -35.82 -16.87
CA ALA A 328 7.76 -35.27 -16.24
C ALA A 328 7.67 -35.39 -14.71
N ILE A 329 8.81 -35.24 -14.03
CA ILE A 329 8.87 -35.10 -12.57
C ILE A 329 9.01 -33.62 -12.20
N GLY A 330 8.11 -33.13 -11.35
CA GLY A 330 8.15 -31.76 -10.85
C GLY A 330 7.02 -31.45 -9.88
N GLU A 331 7.01 -30.23 -9.35
CA GLU A 331 5.91 -29.73 -8.52
C GLU A 331 4.90 -29.00 -9.39
N TYR A 332 3.66 -29.51 -9.42
CA TYR A 332 2.57 -28.99 -10.25
C TYR A 332 2.42 -27.46 -10.18
N ARG A 333 2.42 -26.88 -8.97
CA ARG A 333 2.20 -25.44 -8.77
C ARG A 333 3.35 -24.60 -9.31
N ARG A 334 4.60 -25.03 -9.09
CA ARG A 334 5.81 -24.31 -9.53
C ARG A 334 6.00 -24.40 -11.02
N VAL A 335 5.69 -25.55 -11.62
CA VAL A 335 5.71 -25.68 -13.08
C VAL A 335 4.64 -24.82 -13.72
N LEU A 336 3.40 -24.81 -13.20
CA LEU A 336 2.37 -23.90 -13.69
C LEU A 336 2.80 -22.42 -13.59
N GLN A 337 3.45 -22.04 -12.49
CA GLN A 337 4.01 -20.69 -12.30
C GLN A 337 5.06 -20.34 -13.37
N ILE A 338 5.99 -21.25 -13.67
CA ILE A 338 6.96 -21.08 -14.76
C ILE A 338 6.23 -20.84 -16.08
N LEU A 339 5.27 -21.70 -16.43
CA LEU A 339 4.57 -21.63 -17.71
C LEU A 339 3.72 -20.37 -17.86
N VAL A 340 3.04 -19.93 -16.80
CA VAL A 340 2.30 -18.66 -16.81
C VAL A 340 3.23 -17.48 -17.03
N ASN A 341 4.42 -17.48 -16.42
CA ASN A 341 5.42 -16.43 -16.66
C ASN A 341 5.95 -16.47 -18.11
N LEU A 342 6.30 -17.65 -18.64
CA LEU A 342 6.82 -17.78 -20.01
C LEU A 342 5.78 -17.37 -21.06
N VAL A 343 4.55 -17.88 -20.97
CA VAL A 343 3.46 -17.53 -21.90
C VAL A 343 3.06 -16.07 -21.72
N GLY A 344 3.08 -15.55 -20.50
CA GLY A 344 2.80 -14.14 -20.21
C GLY A 344 3.81 -13.21 -20.87
N ASN A 345 5.10 -13.56 -20.83
CA ASN A 345 6.16 -12.83 -21.52
C ASN A 345 6.02 -12.95 -23.04
N ALA A 346 5.79 -14.15 -23.56
CA ALA A 346 5.57 -14.38 -24.98
C ALA A 346 4.43 -13.53 -25.55
N VAL A 347 3.27 -13.50 -24.88
CA VAL A 347 2.12 -12.66 -25.27
C VAL A 347 2.45 -11.16 -25.17
N ARG A 348 3.19 -10.76 -24.12
CA ARG A 348 3.52 -9.35 -23.89
C ARG A 348 4.45 -8.78 -24.97
N TYR A 349 5.45 -9.54 -25.39
CA TYR A 349 6.48 -9.05 -26.30
C TYR A 349 6.18 -9.34 -27.78
N SER A 350 5.10 -10.07 -28.06
CA SER A 350 4.67 -10.34 -29.42
C SER A 350 3.82 -9.20 -29.99
N PRO A 351 4.01 -8.84 -31.28
CA PRO A 351 3.20 -7.82 -31.93
C PRO A 351 1.75 -8.30 -32.18
N PRO A 352 0.78 -7.40 -32.33
CA PRO A 352 -0.59 -7.75 -32.74
C PRO A 352 -0.63 -8.61 -34.01
N GLY A 353 -1.50 -9.62 -34.05
CA GLY A 353 -1.67 -10.56 -35.17
C GLY A 353 -0.68 -11.74 -35.18
N SER A 354 0.19 -11.85 -34.18
CA SER A 354 1.18 -12.92 -34.04
C SER A 354 0.62 -14.18 -33.35
N ALA A 355 1.47 -15.21 -33.26
CA ALA A 355 1.18 -16.42 -32.51
C ALA A 355 2.29 -16.77 -31.50
N VAL A 356 1.86 -17.40 -30.40
CA VAL A 356 2.72 -18.05 -29.40
C VAL A 356 2.46 -19.55 -29.45
N TRP A 357 3.52 -20.34 -29.61
CA TRP A 357 3.41 -21.80 -29.73
C TRP A 357 3.98 -22.49 -28.50
N LEU A 358 3.27 -23.50 -28.02
CA LEU A 358 3.74 -24.37 -26.95
C LEU A 358 3.95 -25.77 -27.55
N ARG A 359 5.18 -26.28 -27.51
CA ARG A 359 5.56 -27.57 -28.10
C ARG A 359 6.37 -28.39 -27.12
N GLY A 360 6.01 -29.65 -26.96
CA GLY A 360 6.75 -30.58 -26.14
C GLY A 360 7.54 -31.60 -26.95
N GLU A 361 8.64 -32.05 -26.38
CA GLU A 361 9.38 -33.21 -26.85
C GLU A 361 9.91 -34.03 -25.67
N ALA A 362 9.83 -35.35 -25.79
CA ALA A 362 10.54 -36.26 -24.90
C ALA A 362 11.94 -36.52 -25.48
N ALA A 363 12.97 -36.29 -24.68
CA ALA A 363 14.37 -36.38 -25.07
C ALA A 363 15.13 -37.28 -24.10
N GLY A 364 14.92 -38.59 -24.19
CA GLY A 364 15.60 -39.57 -23.35
C GLY A 364 15.20 -39.47 -21.88
N ALA A 365 16.12 -39.02 -21.03
CA ALA A 365 15.90 -38.85 -19.58
C ALA A 365 15.24 -37.51 -19.21
N GLU A 366 15.00 -36.65 -20.19
CA GLU A 366 14.42 -35.32 -20.00
C GLU A 366 13.17 -35.13 -20.85
N VAL A 367 12.29 -34.26 -20.41
CA VAL A 367 11.18 -33.73 -21.20
C VAL A 367 11.35 -32.23 -21.32
N ARG A 368 11.14 -31.73 -22.54
CA ARG A 368 11.27 -30.32 -22.87
C ARG A 368 9.94 -29.77 -23.30
N LEU A 369 9.61 -28.57 -22.80
CA LEU A 369 8.49 -27.79 -23.27
C LEU A 369 8.99 -26.41 -23.70
N THR A 370 8.86 -26.13 -24.98
CA THR A 370 9.25 -24.86 -25.60
C THR A 370 8.05 -23.95 -25.77
N VAL A 371 8.18 -22.72 -25.26
CA VAL A 371 7.29 -21.58 -25.53
C VAL A 371 7.99 -20.69 -26.54
N ALA A 372 7.46 -20.63 -27.76
CA ALA A 372 8.00 -19.86 -28.86
C ALA A 372 7.10 -18.67 -29.18
N ASP A 373 7.68 -17.49 -29.40
CA ASP A 373 6.97 -16.25 -29.72
C ASP A 373 7.50 -15.59 -31.00
N GLN A 374 6.79 -14.57 -31.49
CA GLN A 374 7.20 -13.76 -32.65
C GLN A 374 7.55 -12.32 -32.26
N GLY A 375 8.06 -12.14 -31.04
CA GLY A 375 8.41 -10.84 -30.51
C GLY A 375 9.67 -10.23 -31.12
N LYS A 376 10.13 -9.13 -30.51
CA LYS A 376 11.32 -8.38 -30.94
C LYS A 376 12.64 -9.19 -30.89
N GLY A 377 12.63 -10.36 -30.24
CA GLY A 377 13.81 -11.18 -30.02
C GLY A 377 14.78 -10.56 -29.01
N ILE A 378 15.85 -11.30 -28.70
CA ILE A 378 16.80 -10.97 -27.64
C ILE A 378 18.22 -11.03 -28.22
N ALA A 379 18.99 -9.96 -28.01
CA ALA A 379 20.38 -9.90 -28.44
C ALA A 379 21.20 -10.98 -27.71
N PRO A 380 22.21 -11.61 -28.36
CA PRO A 380 23.00 -12.68 -27.75
C PRO A 380 23.63 -12.30 -26.40
N GLU A 381 24.03 -11.03 -26.26
CA GLU A 381 24.62 -10.46 -25.05
C GLU A 381 23.65 -10.43 -23.86
N ASP A 382 22.35 -10.28 -24.14
CA ASP A 382 21.30 -10.18 -23.13
C ASP A 382 20.70 -11.56 -22.77
N GLN A 383 20.87 -12.59 -23.61
CA GLN A 383 20.27 -13.92 -23.39
C GLN A 383 20.72 -14.59 -22.09
N VAL A 384 21.92 -14.29 -21.59
CA VAL A 384 22.37 -14.76 -20.27
C VAL A 384 21.78 -13.88 -19.17
N ARG A 385 21.82 -12.57 -19.36
CA ARG A 385 21.44 -11.55 -18.36
C ARG A 385 19.94 -11.52 -18.06
N ILE A 386 19.08 -11.90 -19.01
CA ILE A 386 17.62 -11.95 -18.77
C ILE A 386 17.21 -12.92 -17.65
N PHE A 387 18.11 -13.81 -17.23
CA PHE A 387 17.89 -14.72 -16.10
C PHE A 387 18.43 -14.19 -14.77
N ASP A 388 19.07 -13.02 -14.74
CA ASP A 388 19.56 -12.38 -13.52
C ASP A 388 18.47 -11.53 -12.86
N LYS A 389 18.66 -11.20 -11.57
CA LYS A 389 17.65 -10.45 -10.80
C LYS A 389 17.53 -9.02 -11.30
N PHE A 390 16.29 -8.58 -11.48
CA PHE A 390 15.95 -7.20 -11.89
C PHE A 390 16.46 -6.81 -13.27
N GLU A 391 16.95 -7.77 -14.06
CA GLU A 391 17.42 -7.51 -15.41
C GLU A 391 16.26 -7.42 -16.39
N ARG A 392 16.36 -6.44 -17.30
CA ARG A 392 15.36 -6.14 -18.31
C ARG A 392 16.06 -5.67 -19.59
N VAL A 393 15.70 -6.27 -20.73
CA VAL A 393 16.24 -5.90 -22.06
C VAL A 393 15.89 -4.46 -22.43
N ASP A 394 14.74 -3.96 -21.95
CA ASP A 394 14.27 -2.60 -22.22
C ASP A 394 13.67 -1.99 -20.94
N PRO A 395 14.36 -1.03 -20.29
CA PRO A 395 13.90 -0.38 -19.06
C PRO A 395 12.63 0.47 -19.27
N ASP A 396 12.47 1.04 -20.46
CA ASP A 396 11.40 1.99 -20.78
C ASP A 396 10.09 1.27 -21.16
N GLU A 397 10.14 -0.04 -21.40
CA GLU A 397 8.96 -0.83 -21.75
C GLU A 397 8.02 -1.01 -20.54
N PRO A 398 6.76 -0.56 -20.59
CA PRO A 398 5.90 -0.56 -19.40
C PRO A 398 5.54 -1.97 -18.94
N GLY A 399 5.84 -2.27 -17.67
CA GLY A 399 5.53 -3.54 -16.98
C GLY A 399 6.71 -4.49 -16.79
N GLY A 400 6.50 -5.55 -16.00
CA GLY A 400 7.50 -6.59 -15.71
C GLY A 400 8.53 -6.17 -14.66
N THR A 401 8.80 -7.06 -13.72
CA THR A 401 9.59 -6.82 -12.52
C THR A 401 11.08 -7.09 -12.70
N GLY A 402 11.45 -7.77 -13.80
CA GLY A 402 12.77 -8.35 -13.98
C GLY A 402 13.05 -9.57 -13.08
N LEU A 403 12.05 -10.08 -12.36
CA LEU A 403 12.21 -11.24 -11.47
C LEU A 403 11.60 -12.52 -12.02
N GLY A 404 10.60 -12.44 -12.91
CA GLY A 404 9.86 -13.62 -13.38
C GLY A 404 10.75 -14.71 -14.01
N LEU A 405 11.67 -14.34 -14.92
CA LEU A 405 12.57 -15.31 -15.57
C LEU A 405 13.63 -15.86 -14.60
N TYR A 406 14.16 -15.03 -13.70
CA TYR A 406 15.05 -15.46 -12.62
C TYR A 406 14.37 -16.52 -11.72
N ILE A 407 13.16 -16.22 -11.24
CA ILE A 407 12.34 -17.12 -10.41
C ILE A 407 12.06 -18.41 -11.17
N SER A 408 11.66 -18.31 -12.45
CA SER A 408 11.34 -19.47 -13.27
C SER A 408 12.53 -20.41 -13.44
N ARG A 409 13.71 -19.87 -13.72
CA ARG A 409 14.93 -20.69 -13.87
C ARG A 409 15.35 -21.33 -12.56
N ARG A 410 15.21 -20.62 -11.44
CA ARG A 410 15.55 -21.17 -10.12
C ARG A 410 14.60 -22.29 -9.71
N LEU A 411 13.30 -22.16 -9.98
CA LEU A 411 12.32 -23.22 -9.78
C LEU A 411 12.63 -24.46 -10.64
N ALA A 412 12.93 -24.26 -11.93
CA ALA A 412 13.31 -25.37 -12.82
C ALA A 412 14.52 -26.13 -12.28
N ARG A 413 15.57 -25.40 -11.85
CA ARG A 413 16.78 -26.00 -11.26
C ARG A 413 16.54 -26.71 -9.94
N ALA A 414 15.63 -26.19 -9.10
CA ALA A 414 15.25 -26.87 -7.86
C ALA A 414 14.52 -28.21 -8.10
N MET A 415 13.95 -28.38 -9.30
CA MET A 415 13.34 -29.63 -9.79
C MET A 415 14.30 -30.46 -10.67
N ASP A 416 15.62 -30.26 -10.53
CA ASP A 416 16.68 -30.94 -11.30
C ASP A 416 16.61 -30.73 -12.83
N GLY A 417 15.97 -29.64 -13.26
CA GLY A 417 15.87 -29.21 -14.65
C GLY A 417 16.69 -27.95 -14.95
N ASP A 418 16.37 -27.30 -16.07
CA ASP A 418 16.84 -25.93 -16.37
C ASP A 418 15.83 -25.19 -17.24
N LEU A 419 16.03 -23.88 -17.35
CA LEU A 419 15.30 -23.02 -18.28
C LEU A 419 16.32 -22.34 -19.21
N THR A 420 16.13 -22.52 -20.52
CA THR A 420 17.04 -22.01 -21.55
C THR A 420 16.29 -21.10 -22.52
N VAL A 421 17.04 -20.29 -23.27
CA VAL A 421 16.50 -19.42 -24.32
C VAL A 421 17.31 -19.59 -25.60
N ASP A 422 16.64 -19.58 -26.73
CA ASP A 422 17.21 -19.43 -28.07
C ASP A 422 16.46 -18.31 -28.79
N SER A 423 17.18 -17.27 -29.20
CA SER A 423 16.58 -16.07 -29.79
C SER A 423 17.59 -15.34 -30.68
N ALA A 424 17.08 -14.52 -31.59
CA ALA A 424 17.86 -13.52 -32.30
C ALA A 424 17.01 -12.26 -32.49
N PRO A 425 17.61 -11.06 -32.55
CA PRO A 425 16.87 -9.83 -32.82
C PRO A 425 15.99 -9.95 -34.07
N GLY A 426 14.71 -9.64 -33.93
CA GLY A 426 13.71 -9.73 -34.99
C GLY A 426 13.20 -11.14 -35.33
N GLN A 427 13.64 -12.18 -34.63
CA GLN A 427 13.25 -13.59 -34.89
C GLN A 427 12.38 -14.20 -33.78
N GLY A 428 11.90 -13.39 -32.82
CA GLY A 428 11.21 -13.87 -31.63
C GLY A 428 12.14 -14.58 -30.64
N ALA A 429 11.56 -15.22 -29.63
CA ALA A 429 12.29 -16.02 -28.65
C ALA A 429 11.67 -17.41 -28.46
N ARG A 430 12.53 -18.38 -28.15
CA ARG A 430 12.15 -19.73 -27.75
C ARG A 430 12.67 -19.99 -26.34
N PHE A 431 11.77 -20.01 -25.37
CA PHE A 431 12.10 -20.40 -24.00
C PHE A 431 11.79 -21.87 -23.80
N THR A 432 12.77 -22.66 -23.39
CA THR A 432 12.62 -24.11 -23.22
C THR A 432 12.80 -24.49 -21.76
N LEU A 433 11.69 -24.95 -21.14
CA LEU A 433 11.70 -25.58 -19.82
C LEU A 433 12.10 -27.05 -20.00
N ILE A 434 13.11 -27.49 -19.25
CA ILE A 434 13.61 -28.86 -19.24
C ILE A 434 13.37 -29.42 -17.85
N LEU A 435 12.75 -30.61 -17.75
CA LEU A 435 12.55 -31.34 -16.50
C LEU A 435 12.91 -32.82 -16.68
N PRO A 436 13.23 -33.57 -15.60
CA PRO A 436 13.40 -35.00 -15.67
C PRO A 436 12.14 -35.71 -16.17
N ALA A 437 12.30 -36.74 -17.00
CA ALA A 437 11.20 -37.58 -17.45
C ALA A 437 10.59 -38.38 -16.26
N GLY A 438 9.26 -38.50 -16.24
CA GLY A 438 8.50 -39.09 -15.13
C GLY A 438 7.82 -40.42 -15.42
#